data_AF-A0AA88GNS4-F1
#
_entry.id   AF-A0AA88GNS4-F1
#
_cell.length_a   1.000
_cell.length_b   1.000
_cell.length_c   1.000
_cell.angle_alpha   90.00
_cell.angle_beta   90.00
_cell.angle_gamma   90.00
#
_symmetry.space_group_name_H-M   'P 1'
#
loop_
_entity.id
_entity.type
_entity.pdbx_description
1 polymer ?
#
loop_
_entity_poly.entity_id
_entity_poly.type
_entity_poly.pdbx_seq_one_letter_code
_entity_poly.pdbx_strand_id
1 'polypeptide(L)'
;MPATNLEDHIKKKLRKLQKATHKALISKNLAHSKNKLIEVIDDIVESEIENSDQHFFLKCSNCKVILKSGDDSTNNNHLSITFRSPFFNNNHFEMPIAPEIYTENSISFNGVMKHEYSNDMGVLYYLNRIALKLFLQSLSCNFLQIQESQALSDDDVLKLSILSVLLPSSCIATNSQDEFFEKQRKYFQCSTNSTVE
;
A
#
# COMPACT_ATOMS: atom_id res chain seq x y z
N MET A 1 24.28 -18.91 4.77
CA MET A 1 24.33 -17.47 5.15
C MET A 1 22.89 -16.98 5.21
N PRO A 2 22.41 -16.37 6.31
CA PRO A 2 20.98 -16.17 6.45
C PRO A 2 20.55 -14.96 5.64
N ALA A 3 19.88 -15.22 4.52
CA ALA A 3 19.19 -14.22 3.70
C ALA A 3 17.87 -13.76 4.36
N THR A 4 17.87 -13.55 5.69
CA THR A 4 16.67 -13.24 6.50
C THR A 4 16.60 -11.80 7.02
N ASN A 5 17.34 -10.82 6.50
CA ASN A 5 17.36 -9.49 7.14
C ASN A 5 16.54 -8.38 6.44
N LEU A 6 16.62 -8.19 5.13
CA LEU A 6 16.08 -6.99 4.46
C LEU A 6 14.55 -6.93 4.41
N GLU A 7 13.91 -8.00 3.94
CA GLU A 7 12.44 -8.10 3.90
C GLU A 7 11.86 -7.89 5.30
N ASP A 8 12.33 -8.65 6.30
CA ASP A 8 11.85 -8.56 7.68
C ASP A 8 12.09 -7.19 8.31
N HIS A 9 13.19 -6.51 7.96
CA HIS A 9 13.45 -5.13 8.38
C HIS A 9 12.41 -4.16 7.83
N ILE A 10 12.17 -4.17 6.51
CA ILE A 10 11.15 -3.32 5.88
C ILE A 10 9.77 -3.61 6.47
N LYS A 11 9.42 -4.90 6.66
CA LYS A 11 8.15 -5.29 7.32
C LYS A 11 8.02 -4.68 8.70
N LYS A 12 9.08 -4.77 9.51
CA LYS A 12 9.09 -4.25 10.88
C LYS A 12 9.00 -2.73 10.90
N LYS A 13 9.72 -2.03 10.01
CA LYS A 13 9.71 -0.57 9.93
C LYS A 13 8.39 -0.03 9.38
N LEU A 14 7.81 -0.62 8.33
CA LEU A 14 6.48 -0.26 7.84
C LEU A 14 5.40 -0.49 8.90
N ARG A 15 5.47 -1.61 9.63
CA ARG A 15 4.56 -1.87 10.76
C ARG A 15 4.73 -0.84 11.87
N LYS A 16 5.96 -0.42 12.16
CA LYS A 16 6.24 0.65 13.14
C LYS A 16 5.63 1.98 12.69
N LEU A 17 5.80 2.35 11.41
CA LEU A 17 5.21 3.54 10.80
C LEU A 17 3.69 3.52 10.92
N GLN A 18 3.03 2.45 10.44
CA GLN A 18 1.58 2.27 10.54
C GLN A 18 1.07 2.42 11.97
N LYS A 19 1.70 1.74 12.94
CA LYS A 19 1.29 1.82 14.35
C LYS A 19 1.47 3.21 14.94
N ALA A 20 2.58 3.87 14.64
CA ALA A 20 2.87 5.22 15.13
C ALA A 20 1.87 6.23 14.55
N THR A 21 1.61 6.16 13.24
CA THR A 21 0.60 6.99 12.56
C THR A 21 -0.79 6.76 13.13
N HIS A 22 -1.21 5.51 13.30
CA HIS A 22 -2.52 5.17 13.86
C HIS A 22 -2.71 5.75 15.27
N LYS A 23 -1.70 5.53 16.13
CA LYS A 23 -1.71 6.07 17.50
C LYS A 23 -1.83 7.59 17.46
N ALA A 24 -1.12 8.24 16.54
CA ALA A 24 -1.12 9.68 16.45
C ALA A 24 -2.45 10.27 15.97
N LEU A 25 -3.13 9.57 15.04
CA LEU A 25 -4.48 9.91 14.59
C LEU A 25 -5.51 9.78 15.72
N ILE A 26 -5.54 8.63 16.41
CA ILE A 26 -6.48 8.40 17.53
C ILE A 26 -6.26 9.43 18.64
N SER A 27 -5.00 9.70 18.98
CA SER A 27 -4.64 10.62 20.06
C SER A 27 -4.73 12.10 19.63
N LYS A 28 -5.14 12.39 18.39
CA LYS A 28 -5.20 13.74 17.80
C LYS A 28 -3.88 14.52 17.96
N ASN A 29 -2.74 13.84 17.88
CA ASN A 29 -1.41 14.42 18.12
C ASN A 29 -0.49 14.32 16.88
N LEU A 30 -1.07 14.14 15.70
CA LEU A 30 -0.32 13.94 14.46
C LEU A 30 0.71 15.06 14.19
N ALA A 31 0.31 16.32 14.39
CA ALA A 31 1.20 17.48 14.25
C ALA A 31 2.44 17.41 15.17
N HIS A 32 2.30 16.86 16.38
CA HIS A 32 3.41 16.68 17.33
C HIS A 32 4.28 15.48 16.99
N SER A 33 3.69 14.45 16.40
CA SER A 33 4.38 13.21 16.04
C SER A 33 5.07 13.29 14.67
N LYS A 34 4.82 14.34 13.88
CA LYS A 34 5.21 14.41 12.46
C LYS A 34 6.71 14.20 12.22
N ASN A 35 7.58 14.86 12.98
CA ASN A 35 9.03 14.74 12.80
C ASN A 35 9.51 13.30 13.04
N LYS A 36 8.99 12.65 14.07
CA LYS A 36 9.30 11.25 14.36
C LYS A 36 8.77 10.29 13.28
N LEU A 37 7.63 10.59 12.67
CA LEU A 37 7.09 9.80 11.57
C LEU A 37 7.93 9.97 10.30
N ILE A 38 8.40 11.18 10.03
CA ILE A 38 9.34 11.51 8.94
C ILE A 38 10.66 10.77 9.15
N GLU A 39 11.26 10.82 10.34
CA GLU A 39 12.47 10.06 10.66
C GLU A 39 12.33 8.54 10.40
N VAL A 40 11.16 7.97 10.69
CA VAL A 40 10.89 6.56 10.39
C VAL A 40 10.76 6.31 8.88
N ILE A 41 10.21 7.26 8.13
CA ILE A 41 10.14 7.19 6.67
C ILE A 41 11.54 7.26 6.06
N ASP A 42 12.34 8.24 6.47
CA ASP A 42 13.69 8.45 5.94
C ASP A 42 14.58 7.23 6.22
N ASP A 43 14.48 6.67 7.43
CA ASP A 43 15.13 5.39 7.80
C ASP A 43 14.69 4.20 6.92
N ILE A 44 13.46 4.17 6.42
CA ILE A 44 13.03 3.12 5.46
C ILE A 44 13.62 3.37 4.07
N VAL A 45 13.55 4.62 3.60
CA VAL A 45 13.94 4.99 2.24
C VAL A 45 15.45 4.85 2.05
N GLU A 46 16.25 5.51 2.89
CA GLU A 46 17.69 5.60 2.71
C GLU A 46 18.41 4.28 2.98
N SER A 47 18.02 3.56 4.04
CA SER A 47 18.79 2.40 4.48
C SER A 47 18.39 1.09 3.80
N GLU A 48 17.11 0.93 3.43
CA GLU A 48 16.59 -0.35 2.93
C GLU A 48 16.19 -0.28 1.45
N ILE A 49 15.48 0.76 1.02
CA ILE A 49 14.95 0.87 -0.34
C ILE A 49 16.05 1.32 -1.31
N GLU A 50 16.80 2.38 -1.00
CA GLU A 50 17.83 2.92 -1.91
C GLU A 50 19.01 1.96 -2.08
N ASN A 51 19.41 1.23 -1.03
CA ASN A 51 20.54 0.31 -1.06
C ASN A 51 20.20 -1.11 -1.54
N SER A 52 18.97 -1.36 -2.00
CA SER A 52 18.52 -2.68 -2.46
C SER A 52 18.44 -2.78 -3.98
N ASP A 53 19.08 -3.81 -4.54
CA ASP A 53 18.93 -4.23 -5.94
C ASP A 53 17.62 -4.99 -6.20
N GLN A 54 16.94 -5.47 -5.15
CA GLN A 54 15.70 -6.23 -5.26
C GLN A 54 14.47 -5.30 -5.24
N HIS A 55 13.42 -5.69 -5.98
CA HIS A 55 12.12 -5.02 -5.88
C HIS A 55 11.35 -5.51 -4.66
N PHE A 56 10.72 -4.58 -3.93
CA PHE A 56 9.76 -4.91 -2.89
C PHE A 56 8.36 -4.83 -3.44
N PHE A 57 7.56 -5.86 -3.20
CA PHE A 57 6.16 -5.91 -3.58
C PHE A 57 5.31 -5.98 -2.31
N LEU A 58 4.35 -5.07 -2.15
CA LEU A 58 3.42 -5.07 -1.01
C LEU A 58 1.98 -5.23 -1.47
N LYS A 59 1.23 -6.12 -0.82
CA LYS A 59 -0.19 -6.32 -1.11
C LYS A 59 -1.08 -5.34 -0.33
N CYS A 60 -2.14 -4.81 -0.94
CA CYS A 60 -3.27 -4.25 -0.21
C CYS A 60 -4.10 -5.37 0.47
N SER A 61 -4.15 -5.41 1.81
CA SER A 61 -5.16 -6.22 2.51
C SER A 61 -6.54 -5.62 2.39
N ASN A 62 -7.55 -6.47 2.27
CA ASN A 62 -8.95 -6.08 2.37
C ASN A 62 -9.41 -5.08 1.30
N CYS A 63 -8.64 -4.92 0.21
CA CYS A 63 -9.14 -4.36 -1.03
C CYS A 63 -10.13 -5.36 -1.65
N LYS A 64 -11.33 -4.89 -1.98
CA LYS A 64 -12.37 -5.62 -2.70
C LYS A 64 -12.57 -4.98 -4.07
N VAL A 65 -12.68 -5.80 -5.09
CA VAL A 65 -13.11 -5.36 -6.42
C VAL A 65 -14.62 -5.24 -6.39
N ILE A 66 -15.14 -4.07 -6.76
CA ILE A 66 -16.57 -3.85 -6.97
C ILE A 66 -16.76 -3.61 -8.47
N LEU A 67 -17.48 -4.53 -9.10
CA LEU A 67 -18.05 -4.31 -10.43
C LEU A 67 -19.12 -3.23 -10.28
N LYS A 68 -18.87 -2.02 -10.79
CA LYS A 68 -19.95 -1.04 -10.94
C LYS A 68 -20.77 -1.47 -12.15
N SER A 69 -21.91 -2.12 -11.92
CA SER A 69 -22.94 -2.29 -12.94
C SER A 69 -23.55 -0.91 -13.22
N GLY A 70 -23.06 -0.23 -14.25
CA GLY A 70 -23.74 0.91 -14.82
C GLY A 70 -24.65 0.43 -15.92
N ASP A 71 -25.95 0.68 -15.78
CA ASP A 71 -26.84 0.89 -16.92
C ASP A 71 -26.22 2.00 -17.79
N ASP A 72 -25.38 1.63 -18.74
CA ASP A 72 -25.23 2.36 -19.99
C ASP A 72 -24.40 1.56 -20.99
N SER A 73 -24.95 1.49 -22.19
CA SER A 73 -24.58 0.68 -23.34
C SER A 73 -23.30 1.15 -24.04
N THR A 74 -22.27 1.49 -23.27
CA THR A 74 -20.93 1.77 -23.78
C THR A 74 -19.90 0.92 -23.03
N ASN A 75 -19.45 -0.12 -23.71
CA ASN A 75 -18.33 -0.99 -23.36
C ASN A 75 -17.22 -0.27 -22.56
N ASN A 76 -17.14 -0.55 -21.27
CA ASN A 76 -15.92 -0.79 -20.48
C ASN A 76 -16.36 -1.06 -19.04
N ASN A 77 -16.16 -2.29 -18.55
CA ASN A 77 -16.40 -2.64 -17.15
C ASN A 77 -15.57 -1.72 -16.23
N HIS A 78 -16.17 -0.66 -15.69
CA HIS A 78 -15.53 0.19 -14.70
C HIS A 78 -15.39 -0.59 -13.39
N LEU A 79 -14.26 -1.30 -13.27
CA LEU A 79 -13.83 -1.98 -12.06
C LEU A 79 -13.30 -0.94 -11.08
N SER A 80 -14.09 -0.62 -10.05
CA SER A 80 -13.61 0.18 -8.92
C SER A 80 -13.10 -0.73 -7.82
N ILE A 81 -12.02 -0.32 -7.17
CA ILE A 81 -11.41 -1.10 -6.08
C ILE A 81 -11.61 -0.34 -4.82
N THR A 82 -12.18 -0.99 -3.83
CA THR A 82 -12.49 -0.32 -2.57
C THR A 82 -11.82 -1.01 -1.41
N PHE A 83 -11.52 -0.25 -0.37
CA PHE A 83 -11.01 -0.78 0.88
C PHE A 83 -11.60 0.00 2.04
N ARG A 84 -11.57 -0.61 3.23
CA ARG A 84 -11.99 0.04 4.47
C ARG A 84 -10.76 0.43 5.27
N SER A 85 -10.67 1.71 5.63
CA SER A 85 -9.54 2.23 6.39
C SER A 85 -9.76 2.07 7.90
N PRO A 86 -9.02 1.21 8.61
CA PRO A 86 -9.10 1.13 10.07
C PRO A 86 -8.69 2.43 10.77
N PHE A 87 -7.94 3.32 10.11
CA PHE A 87 -7.54 4.61 10.68
C PHE A 87 -8.70 5.60 10.75
N PHE A 88 -9.70 5.46 9.88
CA PHE A 88 -10.81 6.40 9.75
C PHE A 88 -12.16 5.68 9.82
N ASN A 89 -12.44 5.07 10.98
CA ASN A 89 -13.73 4.44 11.30
C ASN A 89 -14.21 3.37 10.31
N ASN A 90 -13.29 2.70 9.61
CA ASN A 90 -13.61 1.76 8.53
C ASN A 90 -14.45 2.37 7.40
N ASN A 91 -14.32 3.68 7.17
CA ASN A 91 -14.87 4.35 6.00
C ASN A 91 -14.36 3.70 4.71
N HIS A 92 -15.19 3.73 3.68
CA HIS A 92 -14.84 3.17 2.37
C HIS A 92 -14.06 4.20 1.55
N PHE A 93 -12.99 3.74 0.93
CA PHE A 93 -12.16 4.50 0.02
C PHE A 93 -12.01 3.73 -1.29
N GLU A 94 -11.89 4.45 -2.40
CA GLU A 94 -11.47 3.88 -3.68
C GLU A 94 -9.94 3.85 -3.73
N MET A 95 -9.36 2.70 -4.06
CA MET A 95 -7.92 2.55 -4.24
C MET A 95 -7.54 3.14 -5.60
N PRO A 96 -6.70 4.19 -5.65
CA PRO A 96 -6.22 4.73 -6.92
C PRO A 96 -5.36 3.68 -7.64
N ILE A 97 -5.60 3.49 -8.93
CA ILE A 97 -4.83 2.58 -9.77
C ILE A 97 -3.95 3.38 -10.70
N ALA A 98 -2.65 3.11 -10.63
CA ALA A 98 -1.69 3.69 -11.53
C ALA A 98 -1.99 3.20 -12.96
N PRO A 99 -2.07 4.09 -13.96
CA PRO A 99 -2.28 3.70 -15.35
C PRO A 99 -1.07 2.97 -15.95
N GLU A 100 0.11 3.15 -15.35
CA GLU A 100 1.38 2.65 -15.84
C GLU A 100 2.23 2.09 -14.69
N ILE A 101 3.21 1.27 -15.04
CA ILE A 101 4.19 0.72 -14.09
C ILE A 101 5.17 1.83 -13.71
N TYR A 102 5.48 1.92 -12.42
CA TYR A 102 6.49 2.86 -11.92
C TYR A 102 7.89 2.44 -12.34
N THR A 103 8.63 3.38 -12.91
CA THR A 103 10.02 3.23 -13.36
C THR A 103 10.91 4.29 -12.69
N GLU A 104 12.23 4.22 -12.87
CA GLU A 104 13.16 5.22 -12.31
C GLU A 104 12.86 6.68 -12.75
N ASN A 105 12.10 6.87 -13.84
CA ASN A 105 11.68 8.19 -14.32
C ASN A 105 10.38 8.70 -13.66
N SER A 106 9.71 7.88 -12.84
CA SER A 106 8.49 8.26 -12.15
C SER A 106 8.79 9.27 -11.05
N ILE A 107 8.09 10.40 -11.06
CA ILE A 107 8.33 11.53 -10.13
C ILE A 107 7.29 11.66 -9.02
N SER A 108 6.16 10.96 -9.12
CA SER A 108 5.05 11.07 -8.17
C SER A 108 4.29 9.76 -8.03
N PHE A 109 3.69 9.55 -6.87
CA PHE A 109 2.79 8.43 -6.62
C PHE A 109 1.37 8.78 -7.06
N ASN A 110 0.79 8.01 -7.97
CA ASN A 110 -0.57 8.19 -8.51
C ASN A 110 -1.50 6.98 -8.27
N GLY A 111 -1.03 5.93 -7.59
CA GLY A 111 -1.84 4.74 -7.28
C GLY A 111 -1.04 3.45 -7.15
N VAL A 112 -1.73 2.37 -6.76
CA VAL A 112 -1.14 1.01 -6.74
C VAL A 112 -1.16 0.42 -8.15
N MET A 113 -0.24 -0.51 -8.42
CA MET A 113 -0.28 -1.25 -9.69
C MET A 113 -1.29 -2.37 -9.60
N LYS A 114 -2.08 -2.50 -10.66
CA LYS A 114 -3.04 -3.58 -10.88
C LYS A 114 -2.38 -4.63 -11.75
N HIS A 115 -2.59 -5.89 -11.40
CA HIS A 115 -2.24 -6.99 -12.29
C HIS A 115 -3.39 -7.96 -12.44
N GLU A 116 -3.64 -8.37 -13.68
CA GLU A 116 -4.70 -9.29 -14.07
C GLU A 116 -4.07 -10.55 -14.66
N TYR A 117 -4.49 -11.71 -14.16
CA TYR A 117 -4.12 -13.00 -14.74
C TYR A 117 -5.25 -13.52 -15.65
N SER A 118 -4.85 -14.30 -16.66
CA SER A 118 -5.69 -14.83 -17.74
C SER A 118 -6.84 -15.77 -17.33
N ASN A 119 -6.92 -16.20 -16.06
CA ASN A 119 -7.95 -17.12 -15.56
C ASN A 119 -9.04 -16.43 -14.73
N ASP A 120 -9.20 -15.10 -14.83
CA ASP A 120 -10.08 -14.25 -14.01
C ASP A 120 -9.82 -14.33 -12.48
N MET A 121 -8.87 -15.17 -12.07
CA MET A 121 -8.36 -15.25 -10.72
C MET A 121 -7.18 -14.30 -10.55
N GLY A 122 -7.52 -13.11 -10.09
CA GLY A 122 -6.62 -12.36 -9.24
C GLY A 122 -6.30 -11.01 -9.81
N VAL A 123 -7.02 -10.01 -9.33
CA VAL A 123 -6.48 -8.66 -9.36
C VAL A 123 -5.57 -8.48 -8.14
N LEU A 124 -4.27 -8.68 -8.34
CA LEU A 124 -3.26 -8.48 -7.31
C LEU A 124 -2.77 -7.03 -7.37
N TYR A 125 -3.03 -6.27 -6.31
CA TYR A 125 -2.57 -4.88 -6.21
C TYR A 125 -1.29 -4.79 -5.41
N TYR A 126 -0.29 -4.10 -5.96
CA TYR A 126 0.97 -3.92 -5.26
C TYR A 126 1.68 -2.61 -5.53
N LEU A 127 2.66 -2.33 -4.67
CA LEU A 127 3.66 -1.27 -4.83
C LEU A 127 5.01 -1.93 -5.11
N ASN A 128 5.65 -1.63 -6.25
CA ASN A 128 7.07 -2.00 -6.44
C ASN A 128 7.96 -1.06 -5.60
N ARG A 129 9.26 -1.33 -5.59
CA ARG A 129 10.28 -0.50 -4.92
C ARG A 129 10.11 1.00 -5.19
N ILE A 130 9.92 1.40 -6.45
CA ILE A 130 9.78 2.80 -6.85
C ILE A 130 8.47 3.40 -6.36
N ALA A 131 7.35 2.71 -6.56
CA ALA A 131 6.05 3.14 -6.07
C ALA A 131 6.04 3.30 -4.54
N LEU A 132 6.67 2.38 -3.81
CA LEU A 132 6.81 2.45 -2.36
C LEU A 132 7.64 3.67 -1.95
N LYS A 133 8.77 3.92 -2.61
CA LYS A 133 9.61 5.11 -2.36
C LYS A 133 8.80 6.39 -2.54
N LEU A 134 8.14 6.54 -3.70
CA LEU A 134 7.33 7.71 -4.02
C LEU A 134 6.15 7.88 -3.05
N PHE A 135 5.51 6.78 -2.64
CA PHE A 135 4.43 6.81 -1.65
C PHE A 135 4.93 7.28 -0.27
N LEU A 136 6.06 6.75 0.20
CA LEU A 136 6.66 7.15 1.48
C LEU A 136 7.15 8.60 1.45
N GLN A 137 7.78 9.05 0.36
CA GLN A 137 8.17 10.45 0.18
C GLN A 137 6.94 11.37 0.16
N SER A 138 5.86 10.96 -0.51
CA SER A 138 4.59 11.69 -0.50
C SER A 138 4.01 11.82 0.92
N LEU A 139 4.06 10.75 1.72
CA LEU A 139 3.67 10.78 3.14
C LEU A 139 4.56 11.72 3.96
N SER A 140 5.88 11.71 3.74
CA SER A 140 6.81 12.62 4.42
C SER A 140 6.47 14.08 4.15
N CYS A 141 6.26 14.44 2.88
CA CYS A 141 5.78 15.77 2.48
C CYS A 141 4.45 16.14 3.14
N ASN A 142 3.48 15.21 3.17
CA ASN A 142 2.21 15.40 3.88
C ASN A 142 2.42 15.70 5.37
N PHE A 143 3.27 14.93 6.05
CA PHE A 143 3.56 15.16 7.46
C PHE A 143 4.17 16.53 7.70
N LEU A 144 5.10 17.00 6.86
CA LEU A 144 5.69 18.33 6.99
C LEU A 144 4.65 19.45 6.96
N GLN A 145 3.65 19.32 6.08
CA GLN A 145 2.60 20.31 5.86
C GLN A 145 1.54 20.35 6.96
N ILE A 146 1.36 19.27 7.73
CA ILE A 146 0.38 19.22 8.82
C ILE A 146 0.74 20.23 9.92
N GLN A 147 -0.22 21.10 10.23
CA GLN A 147 -0.18 22.05 11.33
C GLN A 147 -1.07 21.63 12.50
N GLU A 148 -0.86 22.26 13.64
CA GLU A 148 -1.67 22.04 14.83
C GLU A 148 -3.12 22.48 14.58
N SER A 149 -4.10 21.68 15.04
CA SER A 149 -5.53 21.94 14.87
C SER A 149 -6.06 22.01 13.42
N GLN A 150 -5.22 21.75 12.41
CA GLN A 150 -5.65 21.66 11.02
C GLN A 150 -6.44 20.37 10.78
N ALA A 151 -7.59 20.48 10.13
CA ALA A 151 -8.30 19.31 9.61
C ALA A 151 -7.48 18.69 8.45
N LEU A 152 -7.40 17.37 8.42
CA LEU A 152 -6.78 16.66 7.31
C LEU A 152 -7.58 16.89 6.03
N SER A 153 -6.89 17.16 4.92
CA SER A 153 -7.53 17.21 3.61
C SER A 153 -7.97 15.81 3.17
N ASP A 154 -8.88 15.73 2.19
CA ASP A 154 -9.32 14.43 1.65
C ASP A 154 -8.16 13.61 1.08
N ASP A 155 -7.17 14.28 0.49
CA ASP A 155 -5.95 13.66 -0.03
C ASP A 155 -5.07 13.10 1.12
N ASP A 156 -4.94 13.83 2.23
CA ASP A 156 -4.25 13.33 3.43
C ASP A 156 -4.94 12.09 3.98
N VAL A 157 -6.26 12.14 4.10
CA VAL A 157 -7.08 11.01 4.58
C VAL A 157 -6.89 9.81 3.66
N LEU A 158 -6.88 9.99 2.34
CA LEU A 158 -6.69 8.92 1.38
C LEU A 158 -5.29 8.28 1.51
N LYS A 159 -4.22 9.07 1.52
CA LYS A 159 -2.83 8.55 1.65
C LYS A 159 -2.62 7.79 2.95
N LEU A 160 -3.12 8.33 4.07
CA LEU A 160 -3.07 7.67 5.38
C LEU A 160 -3.94 6.41 5.40
N SER A 161 -5.06 6.42 4.68
CA SER A 161 -5.92 5.26 4.52
C SER A 161 -5.24 4.15 3.71
N ILE A 162 -4.53 4.47 2.63
CA ILE A 162 -3.72 3.51 1.87
C ILE A 162 -2.66 2.90 2.80
N LEU A 163 -1.93 3.72 3.55
CA LEU A 163 -0.94 3.24 4.52
C LEU A 163 -1.56 2.22 5.49
N SER A 164 -2.80 2.43 5.93
CA SER A 164 -3.45 1.57 6.91
C SER A 164 -3.78 0.15 6.41
N VAL A 165 -3.89 -0.04 5.09
CA VAL A 165 -4.30 -1.32 4.47
C VAL A 165 -3.20 -2.05 3.72
N LEU A 166 -2.05 -1.41 3.47
CA LEU A 166 -0.87 -2.12 2.97
C LEU A 166 -0.41 -3.14 4.02
N LEU A 167 -0.28 -4.43 3.69
CA LEU A 167 0.21 -5.41 4.66
C LEU A 167 1.72 -5.49 4.65
N PRO A 168 2.40 -5.17 5.76
CA PRO A 168 3.82 -5.47 5.86
C PRO A 168 4.06 -6.97 5.76
N SER A 169 3.21 -7.85 6.31
CA SER A 169 3.41 -9.30 6.22
C SER A 169 3.44 -9.85 4.79
N SER A 170 2.82 -9.16 3.84
CA SER A 170 2.84 -9.49 2.41
C SER A 170 3.91 -8.73 1.62
N CYS A 171 4.81 -7.99 2.29
CA CYS A 171 6.01 -7.46 1.66
C CYS A 171 6.93 -8.62 1.27
N ILE A 172 7.31 -8.70 0.00
CA ILE A 172 8.29 -9.69 -0.47
C ILE A 172 9.36 -8.97 -1.27
N ALA A 173 10.62 -9.30 -0.98
CA ALA A 173 11.75 -8.93 -1.83
C ALA A 173 11.90 -9.98 -2.97
N THR A 174 11.74 -9.55 -4.22
CA THR A 174 11.84 -10.42 -5.39
C THR A 174 12.20 -9.62 -6.64
N ASN A 175 12.73 -10.29 -7.66
CA ASN A 175 13.14 -9.64 -8.91
C ASN A 175 12.01 -9.63 -9.95
N SER A 176 10.97 -10.43 -9.76
CA SER A 176 9.85 -10.51 -10.68
C SER A 176 8.51 -10.47 -9.95
N GLN A 177 7.53 -9.92 -10.65
CA GLN A 177 6.15 -9.88 -10.21
C GLN A 177 5.52 -11.28 -10.15
N ASP A 178 5.87 -12.16 -11.08
CA ASP A 178 5.34 -13.52 -11.10
C ASP A 178 5.80 -14.31 -9.88
N GLU A 179 7.07 -14.19 -9.47
CA GLU A 179 7.55 -14.79 -8.23
C GLU A 179 6.84 -14.22 -6.99
N PHE A 180 6.53 -12.92 -6.98
CA PHE A 180 5.74 -12.33 -5.91
C PHE A 180 4.38 -13.02 -5.80
N PHE A 181 3.69 -13.19 -6.92
CA PHE A 181 2.40 -13.85 -6.96
C PHE A 181 2.49 -15.31 -6.57
N GLU A 182 3.42 -16.09 -7.12
CA GLU A 182 3.57 -17.51 -6.79
C GLU A 182 3.80 -17.73 -5.29
N LYS A 183 4.63 -16.88 -4.66
CA LYS A 183 4.86 -16.90 -3.22
C LYS A 183 3.62 -16.49 -2.42
N GLN A 184 2.83 -15.54 -2.92
CA GLN A 184 1.57 -15.14 -2.27
C GLN A 184 0.40 -16.10 -2.58
N ARG A 185 0.45 -16.91 -3.65
CA ARG A 185 -0.64 -17.77 -4.15
C ARG A 185 -1.14 -18.75 -3.08
N LYS A 186 -0.24 -19.28 -2.26
CA LYS A 186 -0.60 -20.16 -1.12
C LYS A 186 -1.54 -19.45 -0.12
N TYR A 187 -1.35 -18.16 0.12
CA TYR A 187 -2.23 -17.37 0.98
C TYR A 187 -3.59 -17.07 0.33
N PHE A 188 -3.67 -17.03 -1.00
CA PHE A 188 -4.93 -16.86 -1.74
C PHE A 188 -5.74 -18.16 -1.85
N GLN A 189 -5.07 -19.32 -1.93
CA GLN A 189 -5.73 -20.63 -2.02
C GLN A 189 -6.31 -21.11 -0.68
N CYS A 190 -5.83 -20.61 0.46
CA CYS A 190 -6.39 -20.97 1.78
C CYS A 190 -7.81 -20.41 2.02
N SER A 191 -8.25 -19.40 1.26
CA SER A 191 -9.59 -18.81 1.39
C SER A 191 -10.66 -19.44 0.49
N THR A 192 -10.29 -20.36 -0.40
CA THR A 192 -11.22 -21.06 -1.32
C THR A 192 -11.56 -22.49 -0.90
N ASN A 193 -10.95 -23.02 0.17
CA ASN A 193 -11.24 -24.37 0.66
C ASN A 193 -12.19 -24.42 1.86
N SER A 194 -12.78 -23.29 2.28
CA SER A 194 -13.89 -23.30 3.22
C SER A 194 -15.20 -23.45 2.45
N THR A 195 -15.89 -24.57 2.73
CA THR A 195 -17.19 -25.08 2.26
C THR A 195 -17.25 -25.71 0.87
N VAL A 196 -16.87 -26.98 0.82
CA VAL A 196 -17.74 -28.01 0.23
C VAL A 196 -18.11 -28.96 1.37
N GLU A 197 -19.28 -28.74 1.97
CA GLU A 197 -20.12 -29.84 2.49
C GLU A 197 -21.05 -30.27 1.37
#